data_AF-A0A6C0E5U8-F1
#
_entry.id   AF-A0A6C0E5U8-F1
#
_cell.length_a   1.000
_cell.length_b   1.000
_cell.length_c   1.000
_cell.angle_alpha   90.00
_cell.angle_beta   90.00
_cell.angle_gamma   90.00
#
_symmetry.space_group_name_H-M   'P 1'
#
loop_
_entity.id
_entity.type
_entity.pdbx_description
1 polymer ?
#
loop_
_entity_poly.entity_id
_entity_poly.type
_entity_poly.pdbx_seq_one_letter_code
_entity_poly.pdbx_strand_id
1 'polypeptide(L)'
;MRPLTCEQIEYIETFVSDNKEDEPPRLLARDIENTKTKYFEMRDNGAPHSYCVAATNPNGFAMYNLYKSSDNVIYLFTTYVETLSSYYKVTDDWISS
;
A
#
# COMPACT_ATOMS: atom_id res chain seq x y z
N MET A 1 -5.09 7.91 -8.78
CA MET A 1 -3.74 7.51 -8.36
C MET A 1 -2.85 8.74 -8.39
N ARG A 2 -1.95 8.90 -7.42
CA ARG A 2 -1.03 10.05 -7.36
C ARG A 2 0.33 9.61 -7.92
N PRO A 3 0.94 10.37 -8.84
CA PRO A 3 2.30 10.07 -9.28
C PRO A 3 3.29 10.30 -8.13
N LEU A 4 4.17 9.32 -7.89
CA LEU A 4 5.31 9.45 -6.99
C LEU A 4 6.50 10.08 -7.72
N THR A 5 7.37 10.77 -6.99
CA THR A 5 8.67 11.20 -7.51
C THR A 5 9.65 10.01 -7.55
N CYS A 6 10.72 10.11 -8.35
CA CYS A 6 11.76 9.08 -8.38
C CYS A 6 12.38 8.84 -6.99
N GLU A 7 12.58 9.91 -6.21
CA GLU A 7 13.09 9.83 -4.84
C GLU A 7 12.13 9.08 -3.90
N GLN A 8 10.82 9.33 -4.02
CA GLN A 8 9.82 8.60 -3.24
C GLN A 8 9.78 7.12 -3.61
N ILE A 9 9.92 6.79 -4.89
CA ILE A 9 9.98 5.40 -5.37
C ILE A 9 11.21 4.71 -4.81
N GLU A 10 12.39 5.32 -4.95
CA GLU A 10 13.65 4.79 -4.42
C GLU A 10 13.58 4.58 -2.90
N TYR A 11 12.99 5.53 -2.17
CA TYR A 11 12.80 5.42 -0.73
C TYR A 11 11.90 4.23 -0.35
N ILE A 12 10.77 4.04 -1.03
CA ILE A 12 9.87 2.91 -0.77
C ILE A 12 10.55 1.57 -1.08
N GLU A 13 11.19 1.44 -2.24
CA GLU A 13 11.84 0.20 -2.66
C GLU A 13 13.01 -0.17 -1.74
N THR A 14 13.82 0.81 -1.34
CA THR A 14 14.91 0.62 -0.37
C THR A 14 14.35 0.19 0.98
N PHE A 15 13.29 0.85 1.46
CA PHE A 15 12.63 0.50 2.72
C PHE A 15 12.13 -0.96 2.72
N VAL A 16 11.47 -1.40 1.65
CA VAL A 16 11.00 -2.79 1.50
C VAL A 16 12.15 -3.79 1.42
N SER A 17 13.27 -3.44 0.79
CA SER A 17 14.44 -4.32 0.68
C SER A 17 15.21 -4.47 1.99
N ASP A 18 15.27 -3.42 2.80
CA ASP A 18 16.09 -3.38 4.02
C ASP A 18 15.36 -3.87 5.27
N ASN A 19 14.02 -3.90 5.24
CA ASN A 19 13.19 -4.26 6.38
C ASN A 19 12.54 -5.64 6.19
N LYS A 20 12.12 -6.24 7.30
CA LYS A 20 11.30 -7.44 7.26
C LYS A 20 9.84 -7.06 7.12
N GLU A 21 9.11 -7.87 6.35
CA GLU A 21 7.66 -7.80 6.24
C GLU A 21 7.00 -8.03 7.61
N ASP A 22 5.99 -7.23 7.92
CA ASP A 22 5.18 -7.37 9.13
C ASP A 22 4.03 -8.38 8.95
N GLU A 23 3.36 -8.70 10.05
CA GLU A 23 2.13 -9.49 9.99
C GLU A 23 1.02 -8.77 9.21
N PRO A 24 0.10 -9.51 8.56
CA PRO A 24 -1.00 -8.91 7.82
C PRO A 24 -1.84 -8.00 8.73
N PRO A 25 -2.04 -6.72 8.37
CA PRO A 25 -2.77 -5.80 9.23
C PRO A 25 -4.26 -6.18 9.28
N ARG A 26 -4.96 -5.78 10.34
CA ARG A 26 -6.42 -5.87 10.39
C ARG A 26 -7.02 -4.58 9.88
N LEU A 27 -7.63 -4.63 8.70
CA LEU A 27 -8.35 -3.50 8.13
C LEU A 27 -9.56 -3.15 9.01
N LEU A 28 -9.83 -1.85 9.13
CA LEU A 28 -11.05 -1.38 9.80
C LEU A 28 -12.25 -1.68 8.90
N ALA A 29 -13.37 -2.12 9.48
CA ALA A 29 -14.55 -2.57 8.74
C ALA A 29 -15.02 -1.58 7.65
N ARG A 30 -14.99 -0.28 7.95
CA ARG A 30 -15.39 0.78 7.01
C ARG A 30 -14.43 0.96 5.82
N ASP A 31 -13.19 0.52 5.97
CA ASP A 31 -12.09 0.71 5.03
C ASP A 31 -11.82 -0.55 4.19
N ILE A 32 -12.40 -1.71 4.56
CA ILE A 32 -12.22 -3.00 3.88
C ILE A 32 -12.60 -2.89 2.40
N GLU A 33 -13.86 -2.56 2.08
CA GLU A 33 -14.36 -2.56 0.70
C GLU A 33 -13.57 -1.62 -0.20
N ASN A 34 -13.22 -0.43 0.30
CA ASN A 34 -12.43 0.52 -0.46
C ASN A 34 -11.00 0.03 -0.68
N THR A 35 -10.37 -0.57 0.34
CA THR A 35 -9.02 -1.14 0.22
C THR A 35 -8.98 -2.30 -0.76
N LYS A 36 -9.97 -3.21 -0.71
CA LYS A 36 -10.13 -4.30 -1.68
C LYS A 36 -10.28 -3.75 -3.11
N THR A 37 -11.18 -2.79 -3.30
CA THR A 37 -11.42 -2.17 -4.60
C THR A 37 -10.15 -1.54 -5.17
N LYS A 38 -9.43 -0.76 -4.37
CA LYS A 38 -8.19 -0.09 -4.78
C LYS A 38 -7.06 -1.08 -5.08
N TYR A 39 -6.99 -2.18 -4.33
CA TYR A 39 -6.05 -3.27 -4.59
C TYR A 39 -6.31 -3.89 -5.98
N PHE A 40 -7.55 -4.32 -6.26
CA PHE A 40 -7.86 -4.95 -7.54
C PHE A 40 -7.72 -3.99 -8.73
N GLU A 41 -8.10 -2.72 -8.57
CA GLU A 41 -7.84 -1.68 -9.58
C GLU A 41 -6.32 -1.56 -9.90
N MET A 42 -5.48 -1.54 -8.87
CA MET A 42 -4.03 -1.44 -9.00
C MET A 42 -3.41 -2.72 -9.58
N ARG A 43 -3.93 -3.89 -9.22
CA ARG A 43 -3.49 -5.19 -9.73
C ARG A 43 -3.74 -5.28 -11.23
N ASP A 44 -4.98 -5.05 -11.65
CA ASP A 44 -5.44 -5.32 -13.01
C ASP A 44 -5.03 -4.22 -14.01
N ASN A 45 -4.97 -2.96 -13.57
CA ASN A 45 -4.77 -1.81 -14.47
C ASN A 45 -3.71 -0.79 -14.01
N GLY A 46 -3.08 -0.99 -12.84
CA GLY A 46 -2.06 -0.08 -12.33
C GLY A 46 -0.70 -0.27 -13.03
N ALA A 47 -0.12 0.82 -13.54
CA ALA A 47 1.27 0.80 -13.98
C ALA A 47 2.21 0.52 -12.79
N PRO A 48 3.43 0.01 -13.02
CA PRO A 48 4.45 -0.04 -11.98
C PRO A 48 4.65 1.33 -11.32
N HIS A 49 5.09 1.33 -10.07
CA HIS A 49 5.28 2.52 -9.23
C HIS A 49 4.00 3.35 -8.99
N SER A 50 2.83 2.71 -9.12
CA SER A 50 1.56 3.34 -8.78
C SER A 50 1.34 3.39 -7.28
N TYR A 51 0.82 4.53 -6.80
CA TYR A 51 0.51 4.74 -5.39
C TYR A 51 -0.93 5.27 -5.21
N CYS A 52 -1.62 4.74 -4.20
CA CYS A 52 -2.90 5.29 -3.77
C CYS A 52 -3.13 5.15 -2.28
N VAL A 53 -3.85 6.13 -1.73
CA VAL A 53 -4.36 6.08 -0.36
C VAL A 53 -5.69 5.33 -0.41
N ALA A 54 -5.72 4.16 0.21
CA ALA A 54 -6.87 3.27 0.30
C ALA A 54 -7.73 3.53 1.57
N ALA A 55 -7.17 4.16 2.61
CA ALA A 55 -7.93 4.55 3.80
C ALA A 55 -7.34 5.76 4.54
N THR A 56 -8.03 6.26 5.55
CA THR A 56 -8.07 7.68 5.90
C THR A 56 -6.96 8.26 6.79
N ASN A 57 -6.64 9.54 6.57
CA ASN A 57 -6.97 10.68 7.46
C ASN A 57 -6.93 12.02 6.65
N PRO A 58 -7.37 13.19 7.18
CA PRO A 58 -6.65 13.92 8.25
C PRO A 58 -7.21 13.94 9.67
N ASN A 59 -8.40 13.43 9.97
CA ASN A 59 -8.91 13.50 11.37
C ASN A 59 -9.81 12.32 11.74
N GLY A 60 -9.48 11.11 11.28
CA GLY A 60 -10.27 9.94 11.64
C GLY A 60 -9.70 8.54 11.38
N PHE A 61 -8.39 8.44 11.05
CA PHE A 61 -7.41 7.31 11.10
C PHE A 61 -7.97 5.87 11.18
N ALA A 62 -7.55 4.80 10.50
CA ALA A 62 -6.26 4.38 9.97
C ALA A 62 -6.07 4.66 8.47
N MET A 63 -4.80 4.80 8.08
CA MET A 63 -4.40 5.06 6.71
C MET A 63 -3.77 3.82 6.13
N TYR A 64 -4.32 3.31 5.03
CA TYR A 64 -3.74 2.20 4.28
C TYR A 64 -3.29 2.75 2.94
N ASN A 65 -2.01 2.64 2.63
CA ASN A 65 -1.42 3.13 1.39
C ASN A 65 -0.96 1.94 0.56
N LEU A 66 -1.49 1.82 -0.65
CA LEU A 66 -1.11 0.78 -1.58
C LEU A 66 -0.06 1.32 -2.54
N TYR A 67 0.96 0.51 -2.79
CA TYR A 67 2.04 0.77 -3.73
C TYR A 67 2.31 -0.46 -4.57
N LYS A 68 2.45 -0.29 -5.89
CA LYS A 68 2.86 -1.36 -6.82
C LYS A 68 4.32 -1.18 -7.21
N SER A 69 5.18 -2.15 -6.93
CA SER A 69 6.61 -2.09 -7.29
C SER A 69 6.87 -2.32 -8.77
N SER A 70 8.15 -2.21 -9.16
CA SER A 70 8.66 -2.58 -10.50
C SER A 70 8.28 -4.01 -10.90
N ASP A 71 8.30 -4.93 -9.94
CA ASP A 71 8.01 -6.35 -10.15
C ASP A 71 6.51 -6.68 -10.05
N ASN A 72 5.66 -5.65 -10.10
CA ASN A 72 4.21 -5.73 -9.99
C ASN A 72 3.69 -6.32 -8.67
N VAL A 73 4.51 -6.32 -7.62
CA VAL A 73 4.09 -6.70 -6.27
C VAL A 73 3.40 -5.50 -5.62
N ILE A 74 2.27 -5.74 -4.95
CA ILE A 74 1.54 -4.68 -4.23
C ILE A 74 1.84 -4.78 -2.75
N TYR A 75 2.29 -3.67 -2.17
CA TYR A 75 2.56 -3.50 -0.76
C TYR A 75 1.53 -2.58 -0.12
N LEU A 76 1.22 -2.84 1.14
CA LEU A 76 0.35 -2.00 1.95
C LEU A 76 1.16 -1.43 3.12
N PHE A 77 1.14 -0.11 3.24
CA PHE A 77 1.77 0.66 4.32
C PHE A 77 0.69 1.28 5.19
N THR A 78 0.91 1.35 6.51
CA THR A 78 -0.01 2.02 7.44
C THR A 78 0.37 3.48 7.75
N THR A 79 1.44 3.96 7.13
CA THR A 79 1.98 5.32 7.27
C THR A 79 2.21 5.97 5.91
N TYR A 80 2.46 7.28 5.90
CA TYR A 80 2.74 8.02 4.67
C TYR A 80 4.11 7.60 4.11
N VAL A 81 4.33 7.86 2.82
CA VAL A 81 5.64 7.64 2.19
C VAL A 81 6.74 8.38 2.93
N GLU A 82 6.47 9.55 3.51
CA GLU A 82 7.45 10.33 4.26
C GLU A 82 7.78 9.74 5.65
N THR A 83 6.97 8.80 6.14
CA THR A 83 7.07 8.23 7.50
C THR A 83 6.91 6.72 7.50
N LEU A 84 7.45 6.04 6.48
CA LEU A 84 7.43 4.58 6.39
C LEU A 84 8.00 3.94 7.65
N SER A 85 7.30 2.93 8.16
CA SER A 85 7.66 2.26 9.42
C SER A 85 7.31 0.78 9.44
N SER A 86 6.36 0.37 8.61
CA SER A 86 5.86 -1.00 8.52
C SER A 86 5.28 -1.21 7.11
N TYR A 87 5.34 -2.46 6.64
CA TYR A 87 4.74 -2.84 5.38
C TYR A 87 4.30 -4.31 5.38
N TYR A 88 3.31 -4.60 4.55
CA TYR A 88 2.83 -5.95 4.29
C TYR A 88 2.78 -6.21 2.79
N LYS A 89 3.21 -7.39 2.34
CA LYS A 89 3.08 -7.81 0.95
C LYS A 89 1.69 -8.37 0.73
N VAL A 90 0.85 -7.62 0.04
CA VAL A 90 -0.56 -7.97 -0.12
C VAL A 90 -0.71 -9.20 -1.01
N THR A 91 -1.38 -10.23 -0.46
CA THR A 91 -1.74 -11.45 -1.18
C THR A 91 -3.22 -11.45 -1.54
N ASP A 92 -3.57 -12.11 -2.66
CA ASP A 92 -4.96 -12.28 -3.07
C ASP A 92 -5.80 -13.00 -1.99
N ASP A 93 -5.20 -13.96 -1.28
CA ASP A 93 -5.86 -14.71 -0.20
C ASP A 93 -6.23 -13.80 0.98
N TRP A 94 -5.29 -12.97 1.45
CA TRP A 94 -5.55 -12.07 2.56
C TRP A 94 -6.55 -10.97 2.20
N ILE A 95 -6.40 -10.33 1.03
CA ILE A 95 -7.27 -9.23 0.64
C ILE A 95 -8.68 -9.71 0.26
N SER A 96 -8.85 -10.98 -0.12
CA SER A 96 -10.16 -11.55 -0.45
C SER A 96 -10.91 -12.10 0.77
N SER A 97 -10.20 -12.43 1.86
CA SER A 97 -10.79 -12.88 3.14
C SER A 97 -11.69 -11.84 3.80
#